data_AF-A0A7S1FIU3-F1
#
_entry.id   AF-A0A7S1FIU3-F1
#
_cell.length_a   1.000
_cell.length_b   1.000
_cell.length_c   1.000
_cell.angle_alpha   90.00
_cell.angle_beta   90.00
_cell.angle_gamma   90.00
#
_symmetry.space_group_name_H-M   'P 1'
#
loop_
_entity.id
_entity.type
_entity.pdbx_description
1 polymer ?
#
loop_
_entity_poly.entity_id
_entity_poly.type
_entity_poly.pdbx_seq_one_letter_code
_entity_poly.pdbx_strand_id
1 'polypeptide(L)'
;HQTSDWAMRPLPVEMLEYASRDSQVLLPLIDKLLSMGGKAVLDTAFSRSAAVKAKCKDERVKGPKKQKGARQAPGRGGTGKETLSKKFCVRAPVYGNISLLDPSGLLMCKISCRKRDWYVSRDLAENVDESTVQLTFHPNGPGHAGNEMHLVDRMNECVICGLSDGDGVGMCRHFVVPYCYRRHLPPVYKDHSCFDIVLLCGTCKLEANAKAEVLKNEISNEFHVPVDGVGGATVEQLKAYKGAKVLLTHGQKLPVDRRLALEAPIRAVLGTADNDELPWNQVQAFVKNFHQEKDFTCHGELVLSAVGDAWPAFVVRWRTHFVNTVKPRFLPEWWDANADWREVSEVDLEPSRKARYAQGLDVLGLDA
;
A
#
# COMPACT_ATOMS: atom_id res chain seq x y z
N HIS A 1 -33.49 -9.27 11.15
CA HIS A 1 -32.24 -8.47 11.10
C HIS A 1 -30.98 -9.31 11.33
N GLN A 2 -30.89 -10.16 12.36
CA GLN A 2 -29.71 -11.06 12.51
C GLN A 2 -29.56 -12.09 11.38
N THR A 3 -30.65 -12.53 10.78
CA THR A 3 -30.69 -13.48 9.65
C THR A 3 -30.79 -12.80 8.28
N SER A 4 -30.71 -11.47 8.24
CA SER A 4 -30.79 -10.70 7.00
C SER A 4 -29.45 -10.72 6.26
N ASP A 5 -29.47 -10.62 4.93
CA ASP A 5 -28.24 -10.63 4.12
C ASP A 5 -27.46 -9.30 4.25
N TRP A 6 -26.40 -9.31 5.07
CA TRP A 6 -25.53 -8.15 5.29
C TRP A 6 -24.55 -7.85 4.13
N ALA A 7 -24.52 -8.69 3.09
CA ALA A 7 -23.69 -8.48 1.91
C ALA A 7 -24.33 -7.50 0.89
N MET A 8 -25.63 -7.23 0.99
CA MET A 8 -26.34 -6.34 0.04
C MET A 8 -25.90 -4.88 0.15
N ARG A 9 -25.84 -4.15 -0.99
CA ARG A 9 -25.54 -2.71 -1.03
C ARG A 9 -26.46 -1.96 -2.01
N PRO A 10 -27.00 -0.78 -1.64
CA PRO A 10 -26.85 -0.11 -0.34
C PRO A 10 -27.61 -0.85 0.79
N LEU A 11 -27.14 -0.71 2.04
CA LEU A 11 -27.81 -1.33 3.19
C LEU A 11 -29.13 -0.59 3.48
N PRO A 12 -30.25 -1.30 3.69
CA PRO A 12 -31.50 -0.70 4.12
C PRO A 12 -31.35 0.06 5.45
N VAL A 13 -32.08 1.17 5.59
CA VAL A 13 -32.05 2.04 6.79
C VAL A 13 -32.30 1.25 8.06
N GLU A 14 -33.22 0.28 8.02
CA GLU A 14 -33.57 -0.58 9.15
C GLU A 14 -32.41 -1.47 9.62
N MET A 15 -31.53 -1.93 8.71
CA MET A 15 -30.35 -2.72 9.07
C MET A 15 -29.25 -1.84 9.66
N LEU A 16 -29.12 -0.61 9.17
CA LEU A 16 -28.21 0.39 9.74
C LEU A 16 -28.65 0.79 11.16
N GLU A 17 -29.95 0.99 11.36
CA GLU A 17 -30.51 1.26 12.69
C GLU A 17 -30.35 0.07 13.63
N TYR A 18 -30.58 -1.15 13.15
CA TYR A 18 -30.33 -2.36 13.92
C TYR A 18 -28.86 -2.45 14.37
N ALA A 19 -27.89 -2.30 13.46
CA ALA A 19 -26.46 -2.32 13.80
C ALA A 19 -26.09 -1.20 14.79
N SER A 20 -26.64 0.00 14.61
CA SER A 20 -26.41 1.13 15.51
C SER A 20 -26.92 0.83 16.92
N ARG A 21 -28.12 0.26 17.07
CA ARG A 21 -28.69 -0.08 18.38
C ARG A 21 -27.96 -1.26 19.03
N ASP A 22 -27.56 -2.27 18.26
CA ASP A 22 -26.79 -3.43 18.73
C ASP A 22 -25.43 -2.99 19.33
N SER A 23 -24.77 -2.02 18.68
CA SER A 23 -23.51 -1.44 19.19
C SER A 23 -23.67 -0.72 20.54
N GLN A 24 -24.82 -0.12 20.81
CA GLN A 24 -25.10 0.56 22.08
C GLN A 24 -25.37 -0.43 23.22
N VAL A 25 -25.89 -1.62 22.93
CA VAL A 25 -26.15 -2.68 23.93
C VAL A 25 -24.88 -3.49 24.23
N LEU A 26 -23.95 -3.59 23.26
CA LEU A 26 -22.66 -4.25 23.42
C LEU A 26 -21.75 -3.57 24.45
N LEU A 27 -21.77 -2.23 24.56
CA LEU A 27 -20.92 -1.50 25.51
C LEU A 27 -21.28 -1.79 26.99
N PRO A 28 -22.54 -1.73 27.42
CA PRO A 28 -22.96 -2.16 28.76
C PRO A 28 -22.70 -3.65 29.05
N LEU A 29 -22.84 -4.52 28.05
CA LEU A 29 -22.54 -5.95 28.18
C LEU A 29 -21.05 -6.20 28.43
N ILE A 30 -20.18 -5.46 27.75
CA ILE A 30 -18.72 -5.50 27.96
C ILE A 30 -18.39 -5.03 29.38
N ASP A 31 -18.97 -3.92 29.84
CA ASP A 31 -18.73 -3.42 31.21
C ASP A 31 -19.22 -4.43 32.26
N LYS A 32 -20.38 -5.07 32.02
CA LYS A 32 -20.90 -6.10 32.93
C LYS A 32 -20.01 -7.35 32.95
N LEU A 33 -19.51 -7.79 31.79
CA LEU A 33 -18.57 -8.91 31.69
C LEU A 33 -17.22 -8.60 32.37
N LEU A 34 -16.73 -7.37 32.26
CA LEU A 34 -15.53 -6.92 32.95
C LEU A 34 -15.73 -6.84 34.48
N SER A 35 -16.91 -6.40 34.92
CA SER A 35 -17.28 -6.36 36.34
C SER A 35 -17.43 -7.75 36.97
N MET A 36 -17.76 -8.77 36.17
CA MET A 36 -17.87 -10.17 36.60
C MET A 36 -16.55 -10.95 36.49
N GLY A 37 -15.42 -10.28 36.28
CA GLY A 37 -14.11 -10.93 36.21
C GLY A 37 -13.77 -11.57 34.84
N GLY A 38 -14.55 -11.26 33.79
CA GLY A 38 -14.36 -11.76 32.42
C GLY A 38 -13.12 -11.25 31.68
N LYS A 39 -12.18 -10.59 32.38
CA LYS A 39 -10.93 -10.08 31.80
C LYS A 39 -10.09 -11.21 31.17
N ALA A 40 -10.08 -12.39 31.80
CA ALA A 40 -9.38 -13.57 31.27
C ALA A 40 -10.00 -14.14 29.98
N VAL A 41 -11.31 -13.99 29.78
CA VAL A 41 -12.03 -14.46 28.57
C VAL A 41 -11.81 -13.51 27.39
N LEU A 42 -11.80 -12.20 27.66
CA LEU A 42 -11.45 -11.18 26.66
C LEU A 42 -9.96 -11.26 26.27
N ASP A 43 -9.06 -11.46 27.25
CA ASP A 43 -7.63 -11.62 26.99
C ASP A 43 -7.33 -12.90 26.19
N THR A 44 -8.06 -14.00 26.39
CA THR A 44 -7.91 -15.23 25.58
C THR A 44 -8.46 -15.09 24.16
N ALA A 45 -9.55 -14.34 23.97
CA ALA A 45 -10.09 -14.02 22.64
C ALA A 45 -9.12 -13.14 21.82
N PHE A 46 -8.48 -12.15 22.45
CA PHE A 46 -7.45 -11.33 21.80
C PHE A 46 -6.09 -12.07 21.66
N SER A 47 -5.74 -12.97 22.59
CA SER A 47 -4.50 -13.74 22.53
C SER A 47 -4.51 -14.85 21.47
N ARG A 48 -5.67 -15.41 21.11
CA ARG A 48 -5.77 -16.34 19.96
C ARG A 48 -5.37 -15.67 18.64
N SER A 49 -5.57 -14.35 18.49
CA SER A 49 -5.02 -13.58 17.36
C SER A 49 -3.50 -13.40 17.40
N ALA A 50 -2.88 -13.48 18.58
CA ALA A 50 -1.43 -13.37 18.75
C ALA A 50 -0.70 -14.71 18.60
N ALA A 51 -1.30 -15.82 19.04
CA ALA A 51 -0.69 -17.16 19.00
C ALA A 51 -0.49 -17.71 17.57
N VAL A 52 -1.31 -17.30 16.60
CA VAL A 52 -1.13 -17.69 15.18
C VAL A 52 0.16 -17.09 14.57
N LYS A 53 0.70 -15.99 15.13
CA LYS A 53 1.98 -15.41 14.70
C LYS A 53 3.22 -16.13 15.23
N ALA A 54 3.08 -17.10 16.14
CA ALA A 54 4.21 -17.67 16.87
C ALA A 54 4.77 -18.97 16.26
N LYS A 55 4.11 -19.61 15.29
CA LYS A 55 4.50 -20.96 14.81
C LYS A 55 5.50 -21.01 13.63
N CYS A 56 5.97 -19.87 13.12
CA CYS A 56 7.15 -19.79 12.24
C CYS A 56 8.15 -18.78 12.78
N LYS A 57 8.90 -19.17 13.81
CA LYS A 57 10.19 -18.56 14.11
C LYS A 57 11.21 -19.67 14.10
N ASP A 58 11.88 -19.77 12.95
CA ASP A 58 13.08 -20.56 12.80
C ASP A 58 14.17 -20.04 13.74
N GLU A 59 14.97 -20.97 14.26
CA GLU A 59 15.80 -20.82 15.45
C GLU A 59 16.95 -19.81 15.24
N ARG A 60 16.87 -18.65 15.92
CA ARG A 60 18.06 -17.82 16.19
C ARG A 60 18.71 -18.27 17.49
N VAL A 61 19.79 -19.02 17.36
CA VAL A 61 20.74 -19.31 18.44
C VAL A 61 21.22 -17.98 19.07
N LYS A 62 20.99 -17.81 20.36
CA LYS A 62 21.39 -16.62 21.13
C LYS A 62 22.82 -16.78 21.67
N GLY A 63 23.77 -16.01 21.13
CA GLY A 63 25.07 -15.79 21.77
C GLY A 63 24.99 -14.94 23.05
N PRO A 64 26.01 -14.94 23.92
CA PRO A 64 25.91 -14.40 25.28
C PRO A 64 25.87 -12.87 25.33
N LYS A 65 25.09 -12.34 26.28
CA LYS A 65 24.86 -10.90 26.53
C LYS A 65 26.13 -10.22 27.06
N LYS A 66 26.68 -9.23 26.33
CA LYS A 66 27.63 -8.25 26.89
C LYS A 66 26.89 -7.09 27.58
N GLN A 67 27.39 -6.72 28.75
CA GLN A 67 26.88 -5.65 29.62
C GLN A 67 27.02 -4.26 28.97
N LYS A 68 26.10 -3.36 29.33
CA LYS A 68 25.99 -1.99 28.82
C LYS A 68 27.06 -1.08 29.45
N GLY A 69 28.05 -0.69 28.66
CA GLY A 69 28.90 0.48 28.93
C GLY A 69 28.30 1.76 28.30
N ALA A 70 28.62 2.91 28.90
CA ALA A 70 28.10 4.23 28.59
C ALA A 70 28.20 4.62 27.10
N ARG A 71 27.13 5.22 26.56
CA ARG A 71 27.07 5.71 25.18
C ARG A 71 27.85 7.02 25.05
N GLN A 72 29.01 6.97 24.40
CA GLN A 72 29.54 8.13 23.67
C GLN A 72 28.87 8.17 22.28
N ALA A 73 28.61 9.39 21.79
CA ALA A 73 27.91 9.63 20.52
C ALA A 73 28.69 9.01 19.34
N PRO A 74 28.07 8.20 18.46
CA PRO A 74 28.79 7.66 17.32
C PRO A 74 28.90 8.73 16.23
N GLY A 75 30.14 8.99 15.82
CA GLY A 75 30.47 9.80 14.66
C GLY A 75 29.83 9.25 13.37
N ARG A 76 29.47 10.18 12.49
CA ARG A 76 29.05 9.92 11.11
C ARG A 76 30.18 9.20 10.36
N GLY A 77 29.99 7.92 10.07
CA GLY A 77 30.93 7.13 9.29
C GLY A 77 30.32 5.79 8.87
N GLY A 78 29.22 5.84 8.12
CA GLY A 78 28.59 4.66 7.52
C GLY A 78 28.06 5.02 6.13
N THR A 79 28.53 4.31 5.11
CA THR A 79 28.20 4.57 3.70
C THR A 79 26.69 4.51 3.48
N GLY A 80 26.08 5.64 3.10
CA GLY A 80 24.62 5.82 3.03
C GLY A 80 23.87 4.83 2.13
N LYS A 81 24.57 4.10 1.24
CA LYS A 81 23.99 3.11 0.33
C LYS A 81 23.45 1.86 1.05
N GLU A 82 24.13 1.36 2.08
CA GLU A 82 23.72 0.13 2.78
C GLU A 82 22.47 0.34 3.66
N THR A 83 22.25 1.59 4.09
CA THR A 83 21.15 1.96 4.98
C THR A 83 19.84 2.20 4.22
N LEU A 84 19.91 2.60 2.94
CA LEU A 84 18.73 2.82 2.08
C LEU A 84 18.11 1.50 1.60
N SER A 85 18.92 0.52 1.23
CA SER A 85 18.45 -0.82 0.81
C SER A 85 17.59 -1.50 1.89
N LYS A 86 17.96 -1.35 3.18
CA LYS A 86 17.25 -1.94 4.33
C LYS A 86 15.86 -1.32 4.61
N LYS A 87 15.56 -0.11 4.11
CA LYS A 87 14.28 0.57 4.40
C LYS A 87 13.15 0.19 3.44
N PHE A 88 13.47 -0.16 2.19
CA PHE A 88 12.47 -0.35 1.14
C PHE A 88 12.40 -1.78 0.64
N CYS A 89 13.49 -2.53 0.72
CA CYS A 89 13.56 -3.84 0.10
C CYS A 89 13.47 -4.98 1.12
N VAL A 90 12.83 -6.06 0.67
CA VAL A 90 12.60 -7.28 1.44
C VAL A 90 13.69 -8.28 1.09
N ARG A 91 14.30 -8.88 2.12
CA ARG A 91 15.33 -9.92 1.93
C ARG A 91 14.77 -11.33 1.71
N ALA A 92 13.51 -11.54 2.10
CA ALA A 92 12.81 -12.77 1.79
C ALA A 92 12.34 -12.75 0.32
N PRO A 93 12.18 -13.92 -0.30
CA PRO A 93 11.61 -14.04 -1.64
C PRO A 93 10.28 -13.28 -1.75
N VAL A 94 10.13 -12.50 -2.81
CA VAL A 94 8.93 -11.69 -3.07
C VAL A 94 7.82 -12.52 -3.71
N TYR A 95 8.19 -13.38 -4.64
CA TYR A 95 7.33 -14.38 -5.27
C TYR A 95 7.56 -15.74 -4.62
N GLY A 96 6.46 -16.39 -4.22
CA GLY A 96 6.49 -17.74 -3.68
C GLY A 96 6.26 -18.83 -4.73
N ASN A 97 5.73 -18.46 -5.90
CA ASN A 97 5.44 -19.35 -7.03
C ASN A 97 4.63 -20.62 -6.65
N ILE A 98 3.79 -20.54 -5.61
CA ILE A 98 2.95 -21.66 -5.20
C ILE A 98 1.75 -21.75 -6.13
N SER A 99 1.55 -22.89 -6.77
CA SER A 99 0.40 -23.17 -7.62
C SER A 99 -0.86 -23.36 -6.78
N LEU A 100 -1.91 -22.59 -7.06
CA LEU A 100 -3.23 -22.75 -6.45
C LEU A 100 -4.18 -23.41 -7.45
N LEU A 101 -4.66 -24.60 -7.11
CA LEU A 101 -5.61 -25.37 -7.90
C LEU A 101 -7.03 -25.24 -7.34
N ASP A 102 -8.02 -25.33 -8.22
CA ASP A 102 -9.41 -25.54 -7.82
C ASP A 102 -9.65 -27.03 -7.43
N PRO A 103 -10.85 -27.39 -6.93
CA PRO A 103 -11.18 -28.78 -6.62
C PRO A 103 -11.16 -29.74 -7.82
N SER A 104 -11.27 -29.23 -9.06
CA SER A 104 -11.17 -30.04 -10.28
C SER A 104 -9.72 -30.26 -10.75
N GLY A 105 -8.74 -29.58 -10.14
CA GLY A 105 -7.33 -29.64 -10.49
C GLY A 105 -6.89 -28.55 -11.49
N LEU A 106 -7.78 -27.62 -11.85
CA LEU A 106 -7.49 -26.49 -12.72
C LEU A 106 -6.57 -25.49 -12.01
N LEU A 107 -5.46 -25.13 -12.66
CA LEU A 107 -4.54 -24.10 -12.17
C LEU A 107 -5.16 -22.71 -12.27
N MET A 108 -5.46 -22.10 -11.12
CA MET A 108 -6.12 -20.80 -11.05
C MET A 108 -5.13 -19.63 -11.03
N CYS A 109 -4.08 -19.73 -10.21
CA CYS A 109 -3.09 -18.65 -10.06
C CYS A 109 -1.84 -19.11 -9.30
N LYS A 110 -0.81 -18.25 -9.31
CA LYS A 110 0.37 -18.37 -8.45
C LYS A 110 0.22 -17.50 -7.20
N ILE A 111 0.47 -18.07 -6.02
CA ILE A 111 0.34 -17.40 -4.73
C ILE A 111 1.65 -17.39 -3.95
N SER A 112 1.71 -16.54 -2.92
CA SER A 112 2.84 -16.53 -1.98
C SER A 112 2.71 -17.65 -0.95
N CYS A 113 3.83 -18.08 -0.38
CA CYS A 113 3.87 -19.01 0.75
C CYS A 113 2.97 -18.54 1.91
N ARG A 114 2.96 -17.24 2.21
CA ARG A 114 2.09 -16.66 3.25
C ARG A 114 0.59 -16.83 2.94
N LYS A 115 0.19 -16.72 1.67
CA LYS A 115 -1.20 -16.97 1.27
C LYS A 115 -1.51 -18.47 1.39
N ARG A 116 -0.64 -19.34 0.88
CA ARG A 116 -0.75 -20.79 1.04
C ARG A 116 -1.01 -21.17 2.50
N ASP A 117 -0.14 -20.70 3.41
CA ASP A 117 -0.26 -21.00 4.84
C ASP A 117 -1.58 -20.46 5.43
N TRP A 118 -2.06 -19.31 4.94
CA TRP A 118 -3.34 -18.74 5.36
C TRP A 118 -4.54 -19.62 4.95
N TYR A 119 -4.52 -20.20 3.75
CA TYR A 119 -5.56 -21.10 3.25
C TYR A 119 -5.52 -22.44 4.00
N VAL A 120 -4.34 -23.05 4.10
CA VAL A 120 -4.15 -24.36 4.76
C VAL A 120 -4.49 -24.28 6.25
N SER A 121 -4.06 -23.23 6.95
CA SER A 121 -4.37 -23.06 8.39
C SER A 121 -5.86 -22.85 8.72
N ARG A 122 -6.71 -22.72 7.72
CA ARG A 122 -8.16 -22.54 7.84
C ARG A 122 -8.95 -23.67 7.19
N ASP A 123 -8.29 -24.75 6.79
CA ASP A 123 -8.91 -25.88 6.11
C ASP A 123 -9.63 -25.47 4.80
N LEU A 124 -9.15 -24.39 4.16
CA LEU A 124 -9.66 -23.87 2.88
C LEU A 124 -8.88 -24.42 1.68
N ALA A 125 -7.73 -25.02 1.92
CA ALA A 125 -6.91 -25.70 0.93
C ALA A 125 -6.08 -26.80 1.58
N GLU A 126 -5.72 -27.81 0.79
CA GLU A 126 -4.82 -28.90 1.17
C GLU A 126 -3.52 -28.81 0.36
N ASN A 127 -2.40 -29.24 0.96
CA ASN A 127 -1.14 -29.34 0.23
C ASN A 127 -1.16 -30.59 -0.63
N VAL A 128 -1.01 -30.41 -1.95
CA VAL A 128 -0.83 -31.51 -2.90
C VAL A 128 0.65 -31.89 -2.94
N ASP A 129 1.52 -30.89 -3.05
CA ASP A 129 2.98 -31.02 -3.02
C ASP A 129 3.63 -29.78 -2.34
N GLU A 130 4.96 -29.71 -2.31
CA GLU A 130 5.70 -28.61 -1.65
C GLU A 130 5.37 -27.22 -2.24
N SER A 131 5.05 -27.19 -3.53
CA SER A 131 4.82 -26.00 -4.36
C SER A 131 3.37 -25.85 -4.84
N THR A 132 2.46 -26.74 -4.44
CA THR A 132 1.08 -26.77 -4.93
C THR A 132 0.07 -26.99 -3.81
N VAL A 133 -0.96 -26.16 -3.78
CA VAL A 133 -2.14 -26.33 -2.92
C VAL A 133 -3.41 -26.39 -3.73
N GLN A 134 -4.39 -27.14 -3.24
CA GLN A 134 -5.69 -27.31 -3.86
C GLN A 134 -6.80 -26.83 -2.93
N LEU A 135 -7.72 -26.02 -3.43
CA LEU A 135 -8.87 -25.55 -2.67
C LEU A 135 -9.82 -26.71 -2.30
N THR A 136 -10.38 -26.65 -1.09
CA THR A 136 -11.38 -27.61 -0.61
C THR A 136 -12.82 -27.25 -1.02
N PHE A 137 -13.01 -26.08 -1.62
CA PHE A 137 -14.30 -25.54 -2.04
C PHE A 137 -14.24 -25.01 -3.47
N HIS A 138 -15.40 -24.97 -4.14
CA HIS A 138 -15.49 -24.45 -5.51
C HIS A 138 -15.47 -22.91 -5.51
N PRO A 139 -14.50 -22.28 -6.20
CA PRO A 139 -14.36 -20.82 -6.22
C PRO A 139 -15.37 -20.13 -7.15
N ASN A 140 -15.63 -18.85 -6.91
CA ASN A 140 -16.50 -18.01 -7.74
C ASN A 140 -15.77 -17.51 -9.01
N GLY A 141 -15.33 -18.44 -9.85
CA GLY A 141 -14.65 -18.18 -11.11
C GLY A 141 -13.28 -18.85 -11.21
N PRO A 142 -12.73 -18.95 -12.43
CA PRO A 142 -11.54 -19.74 -12.73
C PRO A 142 -10.21 -19.05 -12.33
N GLY A 143 -10.26 -17.83 -11.78
CA GLY A 143 -9.06 -17.03 -11.56
C GLY A 143 -8.43 -16.61 -12.89
N HIS A 144 -7.11 -16.79 -13.01
CA HIS A 144 -6.35 -16.48 -14.23
C HIS A 144 -6.10 -17.73 -15.09
N ALA A 145 -6.95 -18.76 -14.98
CA ALA A 145 -6.81 -19.96 -15.78
C ALA A 145 -6.80 -19.62 -17.28
N GLY A 146 -5.85 -20.21 -18.03
CA GLY A 146 -5.66 -19.94 -19.46
C GLY A 146 -4.84 -18.68 -19.77
N ASN A 147 -4.48 -17.86 -18.78
CA ASN A 147 -3.59 -16.71 -18.99
C ASN A 147 -2.14 -17.08 -18.63
N GLU A 148 -1.36 -17.46 -19.64
CA GLU A 148 0.04 -17.89 -19.46
C GLU A 148 0.87 -16.85 -18.69
N MET A 149 0.71 -15.56 -18.99
CA MET A 149 1.46 -14.48 -18.33
C MET A 149 1.25 -14.46 -16.81
N HIS A 150 0.04 -14.76 -16.34
CA HIS A 150 -0.29 -14.78 -14.91
C HIS A 150 0.10 -16.09 -14.21
N LEU A 151 0.23 -17.18 -14.97
CA LEU A 151 0.49 -18.52 -14.46
C LEU A 151 1.97 -18.91 -14.50
N VAL A 152 2.80 -18.20 -15.26
CA VAL A 152 4.25 -18.40 -15.30
C VAL A 152 4.91 -18.04 -13.96
N ASP A 153 5.85 -18.88 -13.53
CA ASP A 153 6.65 -18.64 -12.35
C ASP A 153 7.53 -17.41 -12.51
N ARG A 154 7.60 -16.59 -11.46
CA ARG A 154 8.34 -15.33 -11.49
C ARG A 154 9.63 -15.45 -10.73
N MET A 155 10.71 -15.00 -11.36
CA MET A 155 12.03 -14.99 -10.75
C MET A 155 12.14 -13.87 -9.71
N ASN A 156 12.78 -14.15 -8.58
CA ASN A 156 13.06 -13.18 -7.53
C ASN A 156 14.36 -12.40 -7.81
N GLU A 157 14.45 -11.82 -9.00
CA GLU A 157 15.64 -11.11 -9.47
C GLU A 157 15.34 -9.68 -9.92
N CYS A 158 16.38 -8.85 -9.86
CA CYS A 158 16.32 -7.48 -10.34
C CYS A 158 16.32 -7.44 -11.87
N VAL A 159 15.25 -6.92 -12.49
CA VAL A 159 15.13 -6.88 -13.96
C VAL A 159 16.21 -6.05 -14.66
N ILE A 160 16.98 -5.24 -13.92
CA ILE A 160 18.06 -4.39 -14.45
C ILE A 160 19.41 -5.09 -14.35
N CYS A 161 19.80 -5.46 -13.12
CA CYS A 161 21.15 -5.94 -12.86
C CYS A 161 21.26 -7.48 -12.80
N GLY A 162 20.16 -8.21 -12.66
CA GLY A 162 20.12 -9.68 -12.57
C GLY A 162 20.49 -10.24 -11.20
N LEU A 163 20.76 -9.38 -10.21
CA LEU A 163 20.97 -9.86 -8.83
C LEU A 163 19.67 -10.47 -8.32
N SER A 164 19.79 -11.61 -7.67
CA SER A 164 18.72 -12.39 -7.08
C SER A 164 18.67 -12.20 -5.55
N ASP A 165 17.58 -12.64 -4.92
CA ASP A 165 17.48 -12.73 -3.47
C ASP A 165 18.53 -13.68 -2.85
N GLY A 166 18.96 -14.70 -3.60
CA GLY A 166 20.07 -15.58 -3.26
C GLY A 166 21.42 -14.85 -3.09
N ASP A 167 21.61 -13.71 -3.75
CA ASP A 167 22.83 -12.89 -3.65
C ASP A 167 22.87 -12.01 -2.38
N GLY A 168 21.91 -12.19 -1.46
CA GLY A 168 21.83 -11.45 -0.20
C GLY A 168 21.37 -10.00 -0.35
N VAL A 169 20.93 -9.60 -1.55
CA VAL A 169 20.34 -8.29 -1.81
C VAL A 169 18.83 -8.31 -1.57
N GLY A 170 18.29 -7.21 -1.04
CA GLY A 170 16.85 -7.08 -0.89
C GLY A 170 16.19 -6.70 -2.22
N MET A 171 15.00 -7.24 -2.46
CA MET A 171 14.15 -6.93 -3.60
C MET A 171 13.01 -5.97 -3.24
N CYS A 172 12.66 -5.13 -4.21
CA CYS A 172 11.64 -4.11 -4.13
C CYS A 172 10.71 -4.23 -5.34
N ARG A 173 9.39 -4.17 -5.13
CA ARG A 173 8.44 -3.98 -6.23
C ARG A 173 8.58 -2.56 -6.81
N HIS A 174 8.63 -2.46 -8.12
CA HIS A 174 8.67 -1.20 -8.85
C HIS A 174 7.54 -1.14 -9.86
N PHE A 175 6.73 -0.09 -9.74
CA PHE A 175 5.69 0.22 -10.71
C PHE A 175 6.34 1.02 -11.84
N VAL A 176 6.33 0.46 -13.05
CA VAL A 176 6.87 1.11 -14.26
C VAL A 176 6.13 2.42 -14.52
N VAL A 177 4.80 2.39 -14.41
CA VAL A 177 3.97 3.60 -14.32
C VAL A 177 3.90 4.02 -12.85
N PRO A 178 4.41 5.20 -12.46
CA PRO A 178 4.46 5.62 -11.06
C PRO A 178 3.09 5.55 -10.37
N TYR A 179 3.09 5.13 -9.09
CA TYR A 179 1.86 4.93 -8.32
C TYR A 179 0.99 6.20 -8.23
N CYS A 180 1.62 7.38 -8.21
CA CYS A 180 0.92 8.67 -8.22
C CYS A 180 0.00 8.86 -9.43
N TYR A 181 0.31 8.25 -10.59
CA TYR A 181 -0.58 8.23 -11.75
C TYR A 181 -1.44 6.98 -11.75
N ARG A 182 -0.85 5.79 -11.54
CA ARG A 182 -1.54 4.50 -11.63
C ARG A 182 -2.85 4.45 -10.83
N ARG A 183 -2.89 5.07 -9.65
CA ARG A 183 -4.10 5.09 -8.80
C ARG A 183 -5.31 5.78 -9.46
N HIS A 184 -5.09 6.73 -10.36
CA HIS A 184 -6.14 7.48 -11.07
C HIS A 184 -6.44 6.91 -12.47
N LEU A 185 -5.73 5.86 -12.91
CA LEU A 185 -6.07 5.16 -14.16
C LEU A 185 -7.36 4.34 -14.01
N PRO A 186 -8.03 4.00 -15.14
CA PRO A 186 -9.24 3.18 -15.12
C PRO A 186 -9.03 1.81 -14.45
N PRO A 187 -10.07 1.25 -13.80
CA PRO A 187 -10.02 -0.08 -13.18
C PRO A 187 -9.49 -1.17 -14.11
N VAL A 188 -9.90 -1.15 -15.39
CA VAL A 188 -9.51 -2.16 -16.38
C VAL A 188 -7.98 -2.27 -16.59
N TYR A 189 -7.24 -1.18 -16.36
CA TYR A 189 -5.78 -1.20 -16.41
C TYR A 189 -5.14 -1.60 -15.07
N LYS A 190 -5.69 -1.14 -13.94
CA LYS A 190 -5.00 -1.22 -12.64
C LYS A 190 -5.39 -2.40 -11.77
N ASP A 191 -6.60 -2.95 -11.95
CA ASP A 191 -7.12 -4.05 -11.15
C ASP A 191 -6.58 -5.36 -11.68
N HIS A 192 -6.09 -6.22 -10.77
CA HIS A 192 -5.56 -7.55 -11.07
C HIS A 192 -4.39 -7.62 -12.06
N SER A 193 -3.96 -6.50 -12.65
CA SER A 193 -2.82 -6.42 -13.56
C SER A 193 -1.49 -6.28 -12.80
N CYS A 194 -0.62 -7.25 -13.00
CA CYS A 194 0.77 -7.23 -12.53
C CYS A 194 1.78 -6.90 -13.63
N PHE A 195 1.31 -6.61 -14.86
CA PHE A 195 2.15 -6.39 -16.04
C PHE A 195 3.21 -5.32 -15.82
N ASP A 196 2.81 -4.14 -15.30
CA ASP A 196 3.71 -3.01 -15.06
C ASP A 196 4.38 -3.02 -13.67
N ILE A 197 4.45 -4.19 -13.02
CA ILE A 197 5.06 -4.34 -11.70
C ILE A 197 6.27 -5.28 -11.80
N VAL A 198 7.46 -4.70 -11.74
CA VAL A 198 8.74 -5.43 -11.86
C VAL A 198 9.49 -5.49 -10.52
N LEU A 199 10.47 -6.38 -10.39
CA LEU A 199 11.35 -6.42 -9.22
C LEU A 199 12.68 -5.72 -9.50
N LEU A 200 13.10 -4.88 -8.57
CA LEU A 200 14.38 -4.18 -8.58
C LEU A 200 15.12 -4.38 -7.25
N CYS A 201 16.44 -4.45 -7.28
CA CYS A 201 17.24 -4.30 -6.08
C CYS A 201 17.23 -2.84 -5.60
N GLY A 202 17.59 -2.59 -4.34
CA GLY A 202 17.55 -1.24 -3.76
C GLY A 202 18.36 -0.19 -4.54
N THR A 203 19.51 -0.56 -5.10
CA THR A 203 20.35 0.35 -5.88
C THR A 203 19.67 0.75 -7.19
N CYS A 204 19.24 -0.23 -7.98
CA CYS A 204 18.59 0.06 -9.26
C CYS A 204 17.21 0.71 -9.09
N LYS A 205 16.53 0.46 -7.96
CA LYS A 205 15.28 1.16 -7.60
C LYS A 205 15.50 2.67 -7.43
N LEU A 206 16.59 3.08 -6.78
CA LEU A 206 16.93 4.50 -6.61
C LEU A 206 17.24 5.15 -7.97
N GLU A 207 18.00 4.46 -8.82
CA GLU A 207 18.32 4.93 -10.17
C GLU A 207 17.06 5.07 -11.04
N ALA A 208 16.19 4.05 -11.06
CA ALA A 208 14.95 4.07 -11.81
C ALA A 208 14.02 5.20 -11.33
N ASN A 209 13.92 5.42 -10.01
CA ASN A 209 13.14 6.53 -9.46
C ASN A 209 13.73 7.89 -9.85
N ALA A 210 15.05 8.06 -9.84
CA ALA A 210 15.69 9.31 -10.26
C ALA A 210 15.41 9.63 -11.72
N LYS A 211 15.48 8.63 -12.61
CA LYS A 211 15.10 8.76 -14.02
C LYS A 211 13.61 9.06 -14.18
N ALA A 212 12.74 8.37 -13.43
CA ALA A 212 11.30 8.63 -13.45
C ALA A 212 10.95 10.07 -13.01
N GLU A 213 11.69 10.65 -12.07
CA GLU A 213 11.46 12.04 -11.66
C GLU A 213 11.76 13.04 -12.79
N VAL A 214 12.69 12.73 -13.69
CA VAL A 214 12.94 13.56 -14.89
C VAL A 214 11.70 13.64 -15.76
N LEU A 215 11.13 12.49 -16.16
CA LEU A 215 9.90 12.45 -16.96
C LEU A 215 8.70 13.07 -16.22
N LYS A 216 8.64 12.91 -14.89
CA LYS A 216 7.60 13.55 -14.07
C LYS A 216 7.67 15.08 -14.11
N ASN A 217 8.88 15.65 -14.10
CA ASN A 217 9.08 17.09 -14.28
C ASN A 217 8.74 17.55 -15.71
N GLU A 218 9.07 16.75 -16.73
CA GLU A 218 8.66 17.03 -18.12
C GLU A 218 7.14 17.08 -18.26
N ILE A 219 6.43 16.10 -17.72
CA ILE A 219 4.95 16.05 -17.69
C ILE A 219 4.40 17.24 -16.90
N SER A 220 5.03 17.61 -15.79
CA SER A 220 4.64 18.79 -15.00
C SER A 220 4.68 20.08 -15.82
N ASN A 221 5.74 20.28 -16.61
CA ASN A 221 5.87 21.42 -17.51
C ASN A 221 4.88 21.36 -18.67
N GLU A 222 4.70 20.19 -19.29
CA GLU A 222 3.80 19.99 -20.43
C GLU A 222 2.34 20.30 -20.07
N PHE A 223 1.87 19.80 -18.93
CA PHE A 223 0.50 19.99 -18.47
C PHE A 223 0.33 21.24 -17.59
N HIS A 224 1.42 21.96 -17.29
CA HIS A 224 1.44 23.13 -16.39
C HIS A 224 0.87 22.81 -14.99
N VAL A 225 1.14 21.60 -14.48
CA VAL A 225 0.68 21.13 -13.17
C VAL A 225 1.88 20.88 -12.26
N PRO A 226 2.01 21.56 -11.11
CA PRO A 226 3.11 21.34 -10.17
C PRO A 226 3.22 19.88 -9.72
N VAL A 227 4.45 19.38 -9.58
CA VAL A 227 4.74 18.00 -9.18
C VAL A 227 4.17 17.66 -7.79
N ASP A 228 4.09 18.66 -6.91
CA ASP A 228 3.55 18.54 -5.55
C ASP A 228 2.01 18.58 -5.50
N GLY A 229 1.34 18.84 -6.63
CA GLY A 229 -0.11 19.06 -6.70
C GLY A 229 -0.50 20.53 -6.54
N VAL A 230 -1.80 20.79 -6.47
CA VAL A 230 -2.38 22.12 -6.34
C VAL A 230 -3.30 22.16 -5.13
N GLY A 231 -3.33 23.30 -4.46
CA GLY A 231 -4.15 23.53 -3.26
C GLY A 231 -3.56 22.88 -2.00
N GLY A 232 -4.36 22.89 -0.94
CA GLY A 232 -3.98 22.38 0.37
C GLY A 232 -3.07 23.30 1.19
N ALA A 233 -2.86 22.90 2.44
CA ALA A 233 -2.10 23.67 3.40
C ALA A 233 -0.63 23.85 2.99
N THR A 234 -0.12 25.07 3.15
CA THR A 234 1.28 25.40 2.87
C THR A 234 2.25 24.60 3.74
N VAL A 235 3.52 24.56 3.34
CA VAL A 235 4.59 23.90 4.12
C VAL A 235 4.66 24.48 5.54
N GLU A 236 4.45 25.79 5.69
CA GLU A 236 4.45 26.53 6.95
C GLU A 236 3.26 26.12 7.81
N GLN A 237 2.06 26.06 7.23
CA GLN A 237 0.85 25.60 7.91
C GLN A 237 0.96 24.14 8.37
N LEU A 238 1.52 23.26 7.54
CA LEU A 238 1.76 21.85 7.90
C LEU A 238 2.82 21.70 9.00
N LYS A 239 3.89 22.51 8.98
CA LYS A 239 4.90 22.57 10.06
C LYS A 239 4.26 23.03 11.36
N ALA A 240 3.46 24.09 11.32
CA ALA A 240 2.72 24.61 12.45
C ALA A 240 1.78 23.56 13.04
N TYR A 241 0.97 22.90 12.20
CA TYR A 241 0.04 21.85 12.63
C TYR A 241 0.75 20.67 13.32
N LYS A 242 1.80 20.14 12.69
CA LYS A 242 2.59 19.03 13.25
C LYS A 242 3.26 19.45 14.56
N GLY A 243 3.81 20.65 14.61
CA GLY A 243 4.41 21.22 15.82
C GLY A 243 3.39 21.36 16.95
N ALA A 244 2.23 21.94 16.66
CA ALA A 244 1.15 22.12 17.61
C ALA A 244 0.67 20.80 18.21
N LYS A 245 0.48 19.76 17.37
CA LYS A 245 0.09 18.43 17.84
C LYS A 245 1.13 17.80 18.77
N VAL A 246 2.41 17.95 18.44
CA VAL A 246 3.52 17.47 19.29
C VAL A 246 3.55 18.24 20.62
N LEU A 247 3.38 19.56 20.60
CA LEU A 247 3.37 20.38 21.81
C LEU A 247 2.17 20.08 22.72
N LEU A 248 0.97 19.90 22.16
CA LEU A 248 -0.22 19.53 22.94
C LEU A 248 -0.09 18.16 23.63
N THR A 249 0.65 17.23 23.02
CA THR A 249 0.79 15.85 23.55
C THR A 249 2.01 15.70 24.48
N HIS A 250 3.12 16.36 24.14
CA HIS A 250 4.43 16.10 24.74
C HIS A 250 5.20 17.37 25.14
N GLY A 251 4.60 18.56 25.04
CA GLY A 251 5.25 19.85 25.22
C GLY A 251 6.07 19.98 26.52
N GLN A 252 5.54 19.48 27.64
CA GLN A 252 6.23 19.54 28.95
C GLN A 252 7.47 18.65 29.05
N LYS A 253 7.59 17.62 28.20
CA LYS A 253 8.70 16.65 28.22
C LYS A 253 9.80 16.99 27.19
N LEU A 254 9.60 18.03 26.39
CA LEU A 254 10.53 18.42 25.34
C LEU A 254 11.60 19.38 25.89
N PRO A 255 12.86 19.26 25.42
CA PRO A 255 13.89 20.27 25.66
C PRO A 255 13.41 21.65 25.21
N VAL A 256 13.81 22.69 25.94
CA VAL A 256 13.36 24.08 25.72
C VAL A 256 13.62 24.52 24.27
N ASP A 257 14.81 24.26 23.73
CA ASP A 257 15.17 24.61 22.35
C ASP A 257 14.24 23.94 21.31
N ARG A 258 13.89 22.67 21.54
CA ARG A 258 12.99 21.94 20.64
C ARG A 258 11.57 22.48 20.75
N ARG A 259 11.13 22.86 21.95
CA ARG A 259 9.83 23.50 22.16
C ARG A 259 9.76 24.82 21.40
N LEU A 260 10.72 25.72 21.60
CA LEU A 260 10.79 27.01 20.90
C LEU A 260 10.80 26.86 19.37
N ALA A 261 11.57 25.90 18.85
CA ALA A 261 11.61 25.61 17.40
C ALA A 261 10.26 25.12 16.85
N LEU A 262 9.44 24.43 17.65
CA LEU A 262 8.10 24.00 17.25
C LEU A 262 7.06 25.11 17.40
N GLU A 263 7.27 26.06 18.32
CA GLU A 263 6.40 27.21 18.53
C GLU A 263 6.52 28.26 17.42
N ALA A 264 7.72 28.49 16.88
CA ALA A 264 7.96 29.48 15.82
C ALA A 264 7.00 29.38 14.60
N PRO A 265 6.80 28.21 13.96
CA PRO A 265 5.83 28.11 12.86
C PRO A 265 4.38 28.29 13.32
N ILE A 266 4.04 27.96 14.57
CA ILE A 266 2.69 28.15 15.13
C ILE A 266 2.41 29.63 15.32
N ARG A 267 3.36 30.37 15.89
CA ARG A 267 3.28 31.82 16.06
C ARG A 267 3.08 32.53 14.72
N ALA A 268 3.82 32.13 13.69
CA ALA A 268 3.69 32.68 12.35
C ALA A 268 2.29 32.48 11.75
N VAL A 269 1.67 31.32 11.96
CA VAL A 269 0.33 31.01 11.44
C VAL A 269 -0.78 31.67 12.26
N LEU A 270 -0.61 31.80 13.57
CA LEU A 270 -1.58 32.44 14.46
C LEU A 270 -1.38 33.97 14.58
N GLY A 271 -0.35 34.54 13.95
CA GLY A 271 -0.03 35.96 14.03
C GLY A 271 0.36 36.42 15.45
N THR A 272 0.93 35.53 16.27
CA THR A 272 1.35 35.83 17.66
C THR A 272 2.79 36.34 17.69
N ALA A 273 3.07 37.40 18.45
CA ALA A 273 4.43 37.92 18.57
C ALA A 273 5.36 36.96 19.34
N ASP A 274 6.68 37.06 19.10
CA ASP A 274 7.68 36.13 19.67
C ASP A 274 7.76 36.17 21.20
N ASN A 275 7.44 37.32 21.80
CA ASN A 275 7.49 37.54 23.24
C ASN A 275 6.19 37.20 23.97
N ASP A 276 5.11 36.93 23.23
CA ASP A 276 3.81 36.64 23.83
C ASP A 276 3.68 35.14 24.16
N GLU A 277 2.94 34.88 25.23
CA GLU A 277 2.52 33.52 25.55
C GLU A 277 1.62 32.98 24.43
N LEU A 278 1.90 31.77 23.97
CA LEU A 278 1.08 31.15 22.93
C LEU A 278 -0.35 30.94 23.43
N PRO A 279 -1.38 31.40 22.70
CA PRO A 279 -2.77 31.20 23.09
C PRO A 279 -3.17 29.73 22.90
N TRP A 280 -2.98 28.90 23.94
CA TRP A 280 -3.19 27.45 23.86
C TRP A 280 -4.61 27.04 23.44
N ASN A 281 -5.62 27.83 23.76
CA ASN A 281 -6.99 27.65 23.28
C ASN A 281 -7.07 27.78 21.74
N GLN A 282 -6.39 28.75 21.16
CA GLN A 282 -6.32 28.93 19.71
C GLN A 282 -5.45 27.84 19.05
N VAL A 283 -4.37 27.41 19.70
CA VAL A 283 -3.55 26.27 19.23
C VAL A 283 -4.38 24.98 19.18
N GLN A 284 -5.19 24.72 20.21
CA GLN A 284 -6.12 23.59 20.24
C GLN A 284 -7.20 23.69 19.16
N ALA A 285 -7.80 24.87 19.01
CA ALA A 285 -8.79 25.13 17.96
C ALA A 285 -8.19 24.96 16.56
N PHE A 286 -6.98 25.46 16.33
CA PHE A 286 -6.23 25.29 15.09
C PHE A 286 -6.04 23.79 14.79
N VAL A 287 -5.50 23.00 15.72
CA VAL A 287 -5.31 21.55 15.50
C VAL A 287 -6.63 20.81 15.26
N LYS A 288 -7.70 21.20 15.95
CA LYS A 288 -9.02 20.58 15.80
C LYS A 288 -9.66 20.90 14.45
N ASN A 289 -9.50 22.15 13.99
CA ASN A 289 -10.11 22.65 12.76
C ASN A 289 -9.20 22.47 11.52
N PHE A 290 -7.95 22.07 11.72
CA PHE A 290 -7.02 21.66 10.66
C PHE A 290 -7.47 20.31 10.09
N HIS A 291 -8.60 20.33 9.41
CA HIS A 291 -8.88 19.36 8.38
C HIS A 291 -7.94 19.71 7.22
N GLN A 292 -7.27 18.70 6.65
CA GLN A 292 -6.64 18.88 5.34
C GLN A 292 -7.71 19.52 4.45
N GLU A 293 -7.45 20.74 4.00
CA GLU A 293 -8.40 21.49 3.16
C GLU A 293 -8.94 20.56 2.08
N LYS A 294 -10.25 20.69 1.82
CA LYS A 294 -11.05 20.02 0.77
C LYS A 294 -10.34 19.96 -0.60
N ASP A 295 -9.40 20.88 -0.78
CA ASP A 295 -9.03 21.44 -2.08
C ASP A 295 -7.63 21.01 -2.51
N PHE A 296 -6.99 20.07 -1.80
CA PHE A 296 -5.75 19.46 -2.31
C PHE A 296 -6.07 18.45 -3.41
N THR A 297 -5.66 18.79 -4.63
CA THR A 297 -5.67 17.85 -5.76
C THR A 297 -4.25 17.48 -6.12
N CYS A 298 -3.97 16.18 -6.10
CA CYS A 298 -2.60 15.72 -6.36
C CYS A 298 -2.26 15.79 -7.86
N HIS A 299 -0.97 15.95 -8.15
CA HIS A 299 -0.45 16.07 -9.52
C HIS A 299 -0.97 14.97 -10.47
N GLY A 300 -0.96 13.71 -10.03
CA GLY A 300 -1.36 12.59 -10.88
C GLY A 300 -2.84 12.59 -11.25
N GLU A 301 -3.71 13.15 -10.41
CA GLU A 301 -5.13 13.31 -10.69
C GLU A 301 -5.37 14.38 -11.75
N LEU A 302 -4.73 15.53 -11.59
CA LEU A 302 -4.83 16.66 -12.53
C LEU A 302 -4.31 16.26 -13.91
N VAL A 303 -3.14 15.62 -13.96
CA VAL A 303 -2.56 15.13 -15.22
C VAL A 303 -3.48 14.11 -15.89
N LEU A 304 -3.95 13.10 -15.16
CA LEU A 304 -4.78 12.07 -15.80
C LEU A 304 -6.18 12.57 -16.17
N SER A 305 -6.70 13.57 -15.47
CA SER A 305 -7.93 14.26 -15.88
C SER A 305 -7.72 15.03 -17.20
N ALA A 306 -6.55 15.66 -17.38
CA ALA A 306 -6.20 16.36 -18.62
C ALA A 306 -5.87 15.39 -19.77
N VAL A 307 -5.28 14.23 -19.47
CA VAL A 307 -4.99 13.18 -20.46
C VAL A 307 -6.27 12.53 -21.00
N GLY A 308 -7.29 12.33 -20.15
CA GLY A 308 -8.56 11.75 -20.55
C GLY A 308 -8.40 10.36 -21.21
N ASP A 309 -9.09 10.14 -22.32
CA ASP A 309 -9.11 8.85 -23.04
C ASP A 309 -7.77 8.48 -23.69
N ALA A 310 -6.83 9.42 -23.79
CA ALA A 310 -5.48 9.16 -24.29
C ALA A 310 -4.55 8.48 -23.26
N TRP A 311 -5.10 8.06 -22.11
CA TRP A 311 -4.33 7.39 -21.05
C TRP A 311 -3.55 6.13 -21.50
N PRO A 312 -3.96 5.34 -22.52
CA PRO A 312 -3.14 4.21 -22.97
C PRO A 312 -1.80 4.68 -23.54
N ALA A 313 -1.79 5.78 -24.31
CA ALA A 313 -0.56 6.39 -24.81
C ALA A 313 0.31 6.94 -23.67
N PHE A 314 -0.31 7.46 -22.62
CA PHE A 314 0.41 7.87 -21.41
C PHE A 314 1.11 6.69 -20.71
N VAL A 315 0.46 5.53 -20.63
CA VAL A 315 1.07 4.29 -20.10
C VAL A 315 2.24 3.85 -20.97
N VAL A 316 2.05 3.78 -22.29
CA VAL A 316 3.12 3.42 -23.24
C VAL A 316 4.31 4.36 -23.09
N ARG A 317 4.09 5.68 -22.98
CA ARG A 317 5.16 6.66 -22.74
C ARG A 317 6.00 6.33 -21.51
N TRP A 318 5.36 5.96 -20.40
CA TRP A 318 6.08 5.55 -19.18
C TRP A 318 6.85 4.25 -19.37
N ARG A 319 6.26 3.25 -20.03
CA ARG A 319 6.92 1.98 -20.35
C ARG A 319 8.13 2.18 -21.25
N THR A 320 7.98 2.93 -22.33
CA THR A 320 9.06 3.29 -23.26
C THR A 320 10.16 4.06 -22.55
N HIS A 321 9.81 5.03 -21.70
CA HIS A 321 10.79 5.76 -20.89
C HIS A 321 11.57 4.82 -19.96
N PHE A 322 10.90 3.88 -19.29
CA PHE A 322 11.57 2.90 -18.43
C PHE A 322 12.58 2.05 -19.22
N VAL A 323 12.19 1.50 -20.37
CA VAL A 323 13.10 0.69 -21.20
C VAL A 323 14.27 1.52 -21.71
N ASN A 324 14.01 2.71 -22.26
CA ASN A 324 15.03 3.53 -22.91
C ASN A 324 16.05 4.12 -21.92
N THR A 325 15.58 4.56 -20.76
CA THR A 325 16.44 5.23 -19.78
C THR A 325 17.11 4.23 -18.84
N VAL A 326 16.40 3.19 -18.40
CA VAL A 326 16.90 2.24 -17.39
C VAL A 326 17.57 1.02 -18.03
N LYS A 327 17.22 0.68 -19.28
CA LYS A 327 17.80 -0.43 -20.06
C LYS A 327 17.82 -1.75 -19.28
N PRO A 328 16.65 -2.24 -18.83
CA PRO A 328 16.58 -3.50 -18.11
C PRO A 328 17.04 -4.66 -19.01
N ARG A 329 17.73 -5.64 -18.41
CA ARG A 329 18.35 -6.78 -19.12
C ARG A 329 17.65 -8.11 -18.87
N PHE A 330 16.82 -8.16 -17.83
CA PHE A 330 16.15 -9.36 -17.32
C PHE A 330 14.64 -9.09 -17.20
N LEU A 331 14.07 -8.40 -18.18
CA LEU A 331 12.61 -8.30 -18.28
C LEU A 331 12.04 -9.68 -18.71
N PRO A 332 10.83 -10.04 -18.25
CA PRO A 332 10.15 -11.23 -18.75
C PRO A 332 9.93 -11.15 -20.27
N GLU A 333 10.01 -12.28 -20.96
CA GLU A 333 9.86 -12.35 -22.44
C GLU A 333 8.50 -11.83 -22.92
N TRP A 334 7.44 -12.04 -22.15
CA TRP A 334 6.09 -11.56 -22.45
C TRP A 334 5.89 -10.06 -22.17
N TRP A 335 6.87 -9.37 -21.59
CA TRP A 335 6.75 -7.95 -21.28
C TRP A 335 7.17 -7.11 -22.50
N ASP A 336 6.22 -6.32 -23.02
CA ASP A 336 6.47 -5.34 -24.07
C ASP A 336 5.96 -3.95 -23.63
N ALA A 337 6.75 -2.92 -23.94
CA ALA A 337 6.36 -1.54 -23.72
C ALA A 337 5.09 -1.14 -24.49
N ASN A 338 4.85 -1.75 -25.64
CA ASN A 338 3.71 -1.47 -26.52
C ASN A 338 2.55 -2.45 -26.35
N ALA A 339 2.65 -3.44 -25.45
CA ALA A 339 1.57 -4.41 -25.24
C ALA A 339 0.23 -3.72 -24.94
N ASP A 340 -0.82 -4.13 -25.64
CA ASP A 340 -2.17 -3.61 -25.39
C ASP A 340 -2.64 -4.06 -24.00
N TRP A 341 -3.15 -3.12 -23.22
CA TRP A 341 -3.74 -3.41 -21.91
C TRP A 341 -5.00 -4.27 -22.02
N ARG A 342 -5.67 -4.28 -23.19
CA ARG A 342 -6.87 -5.10 -23.46
C ARG A 342 -6.52 -6.58 -23.53
N GLU A 343 -5.48 -6.95 -24.27
CA GLU A 343 -5.00 -8.33 -24.37
C GLU A 343 -4.51 -8.87 -23.02
N VAL A 344 -4.02 -7.99 -22.14
CA VAL A 344 -3.59 -8.33 -20.77
C VAL A 344 -4.77 -8.49 -19.80
N SER A 345 -5.93 -7.89 -20.08
CA SER A 345 -7.11 -7.84 -19.19
C SER A 345 -8.33 -8.64 -19.67
N GLU A 346 -8.30 -9.16 -20.90
CA GLU A 346 -9.43 -9.85 -21.55
C GLU A 346 -9.87 -11.14 -20.85
N VAL A 347 -9.04 -11.71 -19.96
CA VAL A 347 -9.32 -12.99 -19.29
C VAL A 347 -10.22 -12.85 -18.05
N ASP A 348 -10.33 -11.67 -17.42
CA ASP A 348 -10.78 -11.62 -16.01
C ASP A 348 -12.11 -10.92 -15.72
N LEU A 349 -12.84 -10.46 -16.75
CA LEU A 349 -14.17 -9.91 -16.52
C LEU A 349 -15.22 -11.00 -16.76
N GLU A 350 -15.57 -11.68 -15.67
CA GLU A 350 -16.86 -12.37 -15.50
C GLU A 350 -17.96 -11.54 -16.18
N PRO A 351 -18.90 -12.12 -16.97
CA PRO A 351 -19.93 -11.35 -17.68
C PRO A 351 -20.69 -10.37 -16.79
N SER A 352 -20.88 -10.72 -15.51
CA SER A 352 -21.46 -9.85 -14.48
C SER A 352 -20.59 -8.63 -14.15
N ARG A 353 -19.25 -8.76 -14.16
CA ARG A 353 -18.30 -7.67 -13.99
C ARG A 353 -18.18 -6.83 -15.26
N LYS A 354 -18.17 -7.45 -16.46
CA LYS A 354 -18.28 -6.72 -17.74
C LYS A 354 -19.53 -5.84 -17.75
N ALA A 355 -20.67 -6.37 -17.34
CA ALA A 355 -21.92 -5.62 -17.26
C ALA A 355 -21.85 -4.45 -16.25
N ARG A 356 -21.20 -4.62 -15.09
CA ARG A 356 -21.02 -3.52 -14.12
C ARG A 356 -20.06 -2.44 -14.62
N TYR A 357 -19.01 -2.82 -15.35
CA TYR A 357 -18.09 -1.85 -15.97
C TYR A 357 -18.74 -1.14 -17.17
N ALA A 358 -19.51 -1.85 -17.99
CA ALA A 358 -20.31 -1.29 -19.08
C ALA A 358 -21.38 -0.32 -18.55
N GLN A 359 -22.11 -0.68 -17.49
CA GLN A 359 -23.06 0.22 -16.82
C GLN A 359 -22.38 1.46 -16.23
N GLY A 360 -21.12 1.35 -15.80
CA GLY A 360 -20.31 2.51 -15.37
C GLY A 360 -19.84 3.40 -16.54
N LEU A 361 -19.67 2.83 -17.73
CA LEU A 361 -19.35 3.54 -18.97
C LEU A 361 -20.59 4.24 -19.56
N ASP A 362 -21.78 3.63 -19.45
CA ASP A 362 -23.08 4.23 -19.79
C ASP A 362 -23.36 5.50 -18.98
N VAL A 363 -23.04 5.50 -17.68
CA VAL A 363 -23.18 6.68 -16.81
C VAL A 363 -22.20 7.80 -17.19
N LEU A 364 -21.11 7.47 -17.89
CA LEU A 364 -20.11 8.40 -18.41
C LEU A 364 -20.31 8.75 -19.89
N GLY A 365 -21.38 8.26 -20.53
CA GLY A 365 -21.73 8.59 -21.91
C GLY A 365 -20.77 8.02 -22.97
N LEU A 366 -20.14 6.89 -22.69
CA LEU A 366 -19.26 6.20 -23.64
C LEU A 366 -19.90 4.86 -24.02
N ASP A 367 -20.57 4.84 -25.17
CA ASP A 367 -21.10 3.61 -25.76
C ASP A 367 -19.96 2.66 -26.19
N ALA A 368 -20.22 1.36 -26.01
CA ALA A 368 -19.29 0.22 -25.97
C ALA A 368 -18.45 -0.06 -27.23
#